data_AF-A0A6N2VQ67-F1
#
_entry.id   AF-A0A6N2VQ67-F1
#
_cell.length_a   1.000
_cell.length_b   1.000
_cell.length_c   1.000
_cell.angle_alpha   90.00
_cell.angle_beta   90.00
_cell.angle_gamma   90.00
#
_symmetry.space_group_name_H-M   'P 1'
#
loop_
_entity.id
_entity.type
_entity.pdbx_description
1 polymer ?
#
loop_
_entity_poly.entity_id
_entity_poly.type
_entity_poly.pdbx_seq_one_letter_code
_entity_poly.pdbx_strand_id
1 'polypeptide(L)'
;MKSILNKLNLLVLGIVLLLAFPGCSDDNTSELKLDGDTWLTAFELNNAYMGVIDRTNKTVTVAVPEIYDTDAMKVTGIEVSEGAEASVKAGDVLNFSFLQVIKVTNGNVFLDYTVNIKHDEARILSFKLNDAYAGVIDQSKRTITVRVPSSVNIKNMVPIITTSAGAIVMPASGQAIDFSNPVEFTVSYNTASAVYTVTVIPTDAPSAVYVGLAATLNELNPEEKEAATWMLNNVANSQYISFEDVQAGRVDLSECEIMWWHLHIDGGIDSMDKFEKAAPAAISALVKMKELYNNGMNLLLTRYATYYAAKLGATLDGNNPNNCWGQSEESGEIVGGAWNFFIQGHESHALYQNLVMNSGETDKVYTFDTGYRTTNSTAQWHIGSD
;
A
#
# COMPACT_ATOMS: atom_id res chain seq x y z
N MET A 1 58.68 13.54 -67.41
CA MET A 1 59.86 13.20 -66.56
C MET A 1 59.31 12.83 -65.20
N LYS A 2 59.30 11.61 -64.65
CA LYS A 2 60.05 10.34 -64.79
C LYS A 2 59.03 9.28 -64.30
N SER A 3 58.56 8.26 -65.03
CA SER A 3 59.25 7.05 -65.49
C SER A 3 60.29 6.49 -64.52
N ILE A 4 60.21 5.19 -64.24
CA ILE A 4 61.27 4.33 -63.68
C ILE A 4 61.50 4.42 -62.17
N LEU A 5 60.60 3.81 -61.38
CA LEU A 5 60.97 2.97 -60.23
C LEU A 5 59.72 2.18 -59.82
N ASN A 6 59.87 0.90 -59.48
CA ASN A 6 58.87 0.02 -58.85
C ASN A 6 58.12 -1.00 -59.74
N LYS A 7 58.56 -1.25 -60.97
CA LYS A 7 58.20 -2.48 -61.68
C LYS A 7 59.41 -3.14 -62.32
N LEU A 8 60.22 -3.85 -61.52
CA LEU A 8 60.98 -5.04 -61.94
C LEU A 8 61.65 -5.64 -60.71
N ASN A 9 61.82 -6.96 -60.70
CA ASN A 9 62.18 -7.84 -59.57
C ASN A 9 60.95 -8.27 -58.75
N LEU A 10 59.87 -8.81 -59.33
CA LEU A 10 59.85 -10.11 -60.01
C LEU A 10 60.98 -11.05 -59.54
N LEU A 11 60.63 -11.97 -58.65
CA LEU A 11 60.67 -13.37 -59.02
C LEU A 11 62.07 -13.92 -59.38
N VAL A 12 62.95 -13.99 -58.39
CA VAL A 12 64.04 -14.98 -58.29
C VAL A 12 64.23 -15.20 -56.77
N LEU A 13 63.46 -16.06 -56.10
CA LEU A 13 63.59 -17.53 -56.10
C LEU A 13 65.01 -17.97 -56.47
N GLY A 14 65.90 -18.07 -55.48
CA GLY A 14 67.29 -18.36 -55.82
C GLY A 14 68.25 -18.69 -54.70
N ILE A 15 67.82 -19.46 -53.70
CA ILE A 15 68.65 -20.49 -53.06
C ILE A 15 69.70 -19.95 -52.04
N VAL A 16 69.95 -20.79 -51.03
CA VAL A 16 71.03 -20.78 -50.02
C VAL A 16 70.67 -20.03 -48.73
N LEU A 17 70.52 -20.64 -47.54
CA LEU A 17 70.70 -22.00 -47.00
C LEU A 17 69.84 -22.02 -45.70
N LEU A 18 68.93 -22.97 -45.45
CA LEU A 18 69.16 -24.19 -44.64
C LEU A 18 70.02 -23.88 -43.38
N LEU A 19 69.53 -23.96 -42.13
CA LEU A 19 68.99 -25.10 -41.36
C LEU A 19 68.36 -24.47 -40.07
N ALA A 20 67.17 -24.81 -39.56
CA ALA A 20 66.81 -26.08 -38.94
C ALA A 20 65.27 -26.22 -38.75
N PHE A 21 64.85 -27.47 -38.59
CA PHE A 21 63.51 -28.08 -38.60
C PHE A 21 62.53 -27.65 -37.46
N PRO A 22 61.23 -28.03 -37.58
CA PRO A 22 60.11 -27.37 -36.93
C PRO A 22 59.84 -27.90 -35.51
N GLY A 23 59.43 -26.99 -34.64
CA GLY A 23 58.83 -27.30 -33.34
C GLY A 23 57.52 -26.53 -33.17
N CYS A 24 56.66 -26.54 -34.19
CA CYS A 24 55.25 -26.20 -33.99
C CYS A 24 54.50 -27.52 -33.80
N SER A 25 54.15 -27.78 -32.54
CA SER A 25 53.04 -28.68 -32.22
C SER A 25 51.76 -28.00 -32.72
N ASP A 26 51.16 -28.54 -33.77
CA ASP A 26 49.83 -28.16 -34.26
C ASP A 26 48.72 -28.96 -33.54
N ASP A 27 48.93 -29.31 -32.25
CA ASP A 27 47.85 -29.84 -31.41
C ASP A 27 47.29 -28.73 -30.54
N ASN A 28 46.57 -27.81 -31.18
CA ASN A 28 45.56 -26.99 -30.52
C ASN A 28 44.16 -27.47 -30.95
N THR A 29 43.88 -28.77 -30.83
CA THR A 29 42.50 -29.21 -30.77
C THR A 29 41.98 -28.78 -29.41
N SER A 30 41.34 -27.61 -29.35
CA SER A 30 40.69 -27.17 -28.12
C SER A 30 39.65 -28.21 -27.75
N GLU A 31 39.79 -28.90 -26.62
CA GLU A 31 38.81 -29.88 -26.09
C GLU A 31 37.49 -29.22 -25.63
N LEU A 32 37.21 -27.99 -26.09
CA LEU A 32 36.04 -27.21 -25.71
C LEU A 32 34.79 -27.74 -26.42
N LYS A 33 33.87 -28.33 -25.65
CA LYS A 33 32.54 -28.74 -26.13
C LYS A 33 31.57 -27.58 -25.98
N LEU A 34 31.30 -26.90 -27.09
CA LEU A 34 30.47 -25.68 -27.15
C LEU A 34 29.09 -25.88 -27.79
N ASP A 35 28.79 -27.10 -28.24
CA ASP A 35 27.58 -27.49 -28.97
C ASP A 35 26.52 -28.17 -28.09
N GLY A 36 26.76 -28.29 -26.78
CA GLY A 36 25.84 -28.91 -25.84
C GLY A 36 24.63 -28.02 -25.50
N ASP A 37 23.42 -28.57 -25.59
CA ASP A 37 22.21 -27.90 -25.09
C ASP A 37 22.23 -27.80 -23.55
N THR A 38 21.78 -26.67 -23.01
CA THR A 38 21.81 -26.34 -21.57
C THR A 38 20.43 -25.92 -21.04
N TRP A 39 19.38 -26.56 -21.55
CA TRP A 39 18.01 -26.22 -21.23
C TRP A 39 17.54 -26.87 -19.92
N LEU A 40 16.87 -26.09 -19.07
CA LEU A 40 15.99 -26.63 -18.03
C LEU A 40 14.64 -26.96 -18.67
N THR A 41 14.16 -28.19 -18.48
CA THR A 41 12.95 -28.71 -19.15
C THR A 41 11.80 -29.02 -18.20
N ALA A 42 12.09 -29.34 -16.94
CA ALA A 42 11.09 -29.45 -15.89
C ALA A 42 11.67 -28.97 -14.55
N PHE A 43 10.81 -28.43 -13.70
CA PHE A 43 11.14 -28.06 -12.33
C PHE A 43 9.89 -28.16 -11.45
N GLU A 44 9.99 -28.81 -10.30
CA GLU A 44 8.88 -29.04 -9.39
C GLU A 44 9.36 -28.99 -7.93
N LEU A 45 8.57 -28.33 -7.08
CA LEU A 45 8.80 -28.21 -5.65
C LEU A 45 7.71 -28.92 -4.84
N ASN A 46 8.11 -29.58 -3.76
CA ASN A 46 7.24 -30.16 -2.73
C ASN A 46 6.12 -31.09 -3.24
N ASN A 47 6.34 -31.78 -4.37
CA ASN A 47 5.38 -32.68 -5.03
C ASN A 47 4.03 -32.00 -5.38
N ALA A 48 4.01 -30.67 -5.49
CA ALA A 48 2.77 -29.91 -5.63
C ALA A 48 2.90 -28.69 -6.54
N TYR A 49 4.08 -28.05 -6.59
CA TYR A 49 4.25 -26.76 -7.25
C TYR A 49 5.14 -26.90 -8.47
N MET A 50 4.51 -26.96 -9.64
CA MET A 50 5.21 -27.01 -10.92
C MET A 50 5.72 -25.62 -11.32
N GLY A 51 6.96 -25.58 -11.80
CA GLY A 51 7.57 -24.37 -12.35
C GLY A 51 7.22 -24.16 -13.81
N VAL A 52 6.80 -22.94 -14.16
CA VAL A 52 6.64 -22.49 -15.53
C VAL A 52 7.97 -21.94 -16.01
N ILE A 53 8.57 -22.58 -17.01
CA ILE A 53 9.90 -22.24 -17.53
C ILE A 53 9.80 -21.29 -18.72
N ASP A 54 10.36 -20.09 -18.58
CA ASP A 54 10.56 -19.16 -19.69
C ASP A 54 11.99 -19.33 -20.22
N ARG A 55 12.11 -20.01 -21.36
CA ARG A 55 13.40 -20.25 -22.00
C ARG A 55 14.01 -19.02 -22.65
N THR A 56 13.23 -17.98 -22.94
CA THR A 56 13.76 -16.74 -23.52
C THR A 56 14.43 -15.93 -22.43
N ASN A 57 13.69 -15.66 -21.36
CA ASN A 57 14.13 -14.84 -20.24
C ASN A 57 14.97 -15.60 -19.20
N LYS A 58 15.10 -16.92 -19.33
CA LYS A 58 15.85 -17.80 -18.42
C LYS A 58 15.33 -17.69 -16.98
N THR A 59 14.01 -17.74 -16.85
CA THR A 59 13.34 -17.72 -15.55
C THR A 59 12.47 -18.95 -15.37
N VAL A 60 12.24 -19.29 -14.11
CA VAL A 60 11.24 -20.27 -13.70
C VAL A 60 10.30 -19.57 -12.73
N THR A 61 9.01 -19.59 -12.98
CA THR A 61 8.00 -19.09 -12.03
C THR A 61 7.29 -20.25 -11.38
N VAL A 62 7.40 -20.38 -10.07
CA VAL A 62 6.64 -21.36 -9.28
C VAL A 62 5.57 -20.61 -8.50
N ALA A 63 4.31 -20.95 -8.75
CA ALA A 63 3.18 -20.36 -8.04
C ALA A 63 2.88 -21.15 -6.76
N VAL A 64 2.70 -20.45 -5.64
CA VAL A 64 2.40 -21.03 -4.32
C VAL A 64 1.27 -20.24 -3.63
N PRO A 65 0.60 -20.82 -2.62
CA PRO A 65 -0.40 -20.11 -1.84
C PRO A 65 0.12 -18.82 -1.17
N GLU A 66 -0.78 -17.87 -0.92
CA GLU A 66 -0.49 -16.53 -0.37
C GLU A 66 0.44 -16.56 0.87
N ILE A 67 0.24 -17.52 1.78
CA ILE A 67 0.97 -17.62 3.05
C ILE A 67 1.91 -18.84 3.12
N TYR A 68 2.28 -19.41 1.97
CA TYR A 68 3.15 -20.59 1.94
C TYR A 68 4.58 -20.24 2.38
N ASP A 69 5.16 -21.04 3.29
CA ASP A 69 6.54 -20.84 3.73
C ASP A 69 7.54 -21.31 2.66
N THR A 70 8.40 -20.40 2.22
CA THR A 70 9.40 -20.62 1.18
C THR A 70 10.82 -20.82 1.72
N ASP A 71 11.02 -20.81 3.04
CA ASP A 71 12.36 -20.91 3.64
C ASP A 71 13.01 -22.29 3.44
N ALA A 72 12.20 -23.33 3.20
CA ALA A 72 12.67 -24.69 3.00
C ALA A 72 11.76 -25.47 2.04
N MET A 73 11.96 -25.28 0.73
CA MET A 73 11.25 -26.06 -0.29
C MET A 73 12.14 -27.15 -0.86
N LYS A 74 11.60 -28.36 -0.98
CA LYS A 74 12.27 -29.51 -1.56
C LYS A 74 12.08 -29.54 -3.07
N VAL A 75 13.18 -29.69 -3.81
CA VAL A 75 13.14 -29.99 -5.25
C VAL A 75 12.72 -31.43 -5.43
N THR A 76 11.56 -31.64 -6.02
CA THR A 76 10.97 -32.97 -6.20
C THR A 76 11.03 -33.45 -7.65
N GLY A 77 11.07 -32.52 -8.60
CA GLY A 77 11.28 -32.80 -10.02
C GLY A 77 12.26 -31.80 -10.62
N ILE A 78 13.24 -32.29 -11.38
CA ILE A 78 14.12 -31.45 -12.19
C ILE A 78 14.59 -32.26 -13.39
N GLU A 79 14.43 -31.70 -14.58
CA GLU A 79 14.89 -32.30 -15.83
C GLU A 79 15.63 -31.25 -16.67
N VAL A 80 16.66 -31.70 -17.37
CA VAL A 80 17.51 -30.87 -18.24
C VAL A 80 17.69 -31.52 -19.61
N SER A 81 18.20 -30.78 -20.58
CA SER A 81 18.58 -31.30 -21.90
C SER A 81 19.56 -32.48 -21.81
N GLU A 82 19.52 -33.34 -22.83
CA GLU A 82 20.34 -34.55 -22.87
C GLU A 82 21.85 -34.22 -22.74
N GLY A 83 22.53 -34.95 -21.86
CA GLY A 83 23.95 -34.75 -21.56
C GLY A 83 24.28 -33.54 -20.68
N ALA A 84 23.29 -32.72 -20.30
CA ALA A 84 23.47 -31.62 -19.37
C ALA A 84 23.32 -32.06 -17.91
N GLU A 85 23.87 -31.25 -16.99
CA GLU A 85 23.72 -31.40 -15.55
C GLU A 85 23.28 -30.07 -14.92
N ALA A 86 22.37 -30.12 -13.95
CA ALA A 86 21.97 -28.97 -13.15
C ALA A 86 22.78 -28.87 -11.85
N SER A 87 23.00 -27.65 -11.37
CA SER A 87 23.63 -27.37 -10.07
C SER A 87 22.79 -27.80 -8.86
N VAL A 88 21.52 -28.15 -9.09
CA VAL A 88 20.53 -28.60 -8.11
C VAL A 88 19.97 -29.94 -8.56
N LYS A 89 19.63 -30.82 -7.61
CA LYS A 89 19.12 -32.17 -7.88
C LYS A 89 17.82 -32.44 -7.14
N ALA A 90 17.03 -33.39 -7.65
CA ALA A 90 15.87 -33.88 -6.93
C ALA A 90 16.29 -34.42 -5.55
N GLY A 91 15.63 -33.96 -4.50
CA GLY A 91 15.97 -34.22 -3.11
C GLY A 91 16.52 -33.01 -2.35
N ASP A 92 17.12 -32.05 -3.06
CA ASP A 92 17.69 -30.85 -2.44
C ASP A 92 16.60 -30.00 -1.77
N VAL A 93 16.95 -29.37 -0.64
CA VAL A 93 16.08 -28.41 0.06
C VAL A 93 16.74 -27.05 0.00
N LEU A 94 16.01 -26.07 -0.52
CA LEU A 94 16.50 -24.72 -0.77
C LEU A 94 15.58 -23.68 -0.12
N ASN A 95 16.17 -22.56 0.27
CA ASN A 95 15.43 -21.38 0.72
C ASN A 95 15.08 -20.50 -0.49
N PHE A 96 13.81 -20.37 -0.80
CA PHE A 96 13.30 -19.55 -1.89
C PHE A 96 12.62 -18.24 -1.43
N SER A 97 12.79 -17.87 -0.16
CA SER A 97 12.45 -16.53 0.33
C SER A 97 13.36 -15.44 -0.27
N PHE A 98 14.37 -15.85 -1.04
CA PHE A 98 15.17 -15.04 -1.94
C PHE A 98 15.42 -15.78 -3.25
N LEU A 99 15.90 -15.03 -4.26
CA LEU A 99 16.15 -15.58 -5.60
C LEU A 99 17.17 -16.71 -5.55
N GLN A 100 16.83 -17.82 -6.20
CA GLN A 100 17.72 -18.96 -6.40
C GLN A 100 18.08 -19.10 -7.87
N VAL A 101 19.35 -19.42 -8.13
CA VAL A 101 19.86 -19.61 -9.49
C VAL A 101 20.21 -21.08 -9.70
N ILE A 102 19.64 -21.68 -10.73
CA ILE A 102 19.96 -23.03 -11.18
C ILE A 102 20.83 -22.91 -12.43
N LYS A 103 22.08 -23.37 -12.33
CA LYS A 103 23.00 -23.44 -13.46
C LYS A 103 22.85 -24.79 -14.14
N VAL A 104 22.53 -24.79 -15.44
CA VAL A 104 22.53 -25.99 -16.29
C VAL A 104 23.77 -25.96 -17.16
N THR A 105 24.61 -27.00 -17.07
CA THR A 105 25.92 -27.06 -17.73
C THR A 105 25.99 -28.28 -18.64
N ASN A 106 26.53 -28.13 -19.85
CA ASN A 106 26.79 -29.21 -20.78
C ASN A 106 28.15 -28.98 -21.45
N GLY A 107 29.15 -29.78 -21.07
CA GLY A 107 30.53 -29.53 -21.48
C GLY A 107 31.04 -28.17 -20.97
N ASN A 108 31.34 -27.25 -21.88
CA ASN A 108 31.89 -25.93 -21.56
C ASN A 108 30.88 -24.78 -21.67
N VAL A 109 29.62 -25.08 -22.00
CA VAL A 109 28.54 -24.09 -22.07
C VAL A 109 27.60 -24.25 -20.89
N PHE A 110 27.01 -23.15 -20.45
CA PHE A 110 26.02 -23.14 -19.37
C PHE A 110 24.95 -22.07 -19.59
N LEU A 111 23.78 -22.28 -18.99
CA LEU A 111 22.74 -21.29 -18.81
C LEU A 111 22.33 -21.23 -17.34
N ASP A 112 22.11 -20.01 -16.86
CA ASP A 112 21.62 -19.75 -15.51
C ASP A 112 20.13 -19.41 -15.56
N TYR A 113 19.34 -20.18 -14.81
CA TYR A 113 17.91 -19.97 -14.64
C TYR A 113 17.62 -19.36 -13.28
N THR A 114 16.93 -18.22 -13.25
CA THR A 114 16.49 -17.60 -11.99
C THR A 114 15.10 -18.12 -11.63
N VAL A 115 14.98 -18.75 -10.47
CA VAL A 115 13.71 -19.24 -9.93
C VAL A 115 13.06 -18.13 -9.11
N ASN A 116 11.82 -17.80 -9.47
CA ASN A 116 10.97 -16.82 -8.81
C ASN A 116 9.78 -17.55 -8.18
N ILE A 117 9.60 -17.42 -6.87
CA ILE A 117 8.36 -17.83 -6.23
C ILE A 117 7.36 -16.69 -6.34
N LYS A 118 6.18 -17.01 -6.86
CA LYS A 118 5.05 -16.09 -6.94
C LYS A 118 3.97 -16.57 -5.97
N HIS A 119 3.66 -15.75 -4.97
CA HIS A 119 2.49 -15.97 -4.14
C HIS A 119 1.24 -15.58 -4.92
N ASP A 120 0.34 -16.54 -5.14
CA ASP A 120 -0.99 -16.25 -5.67
C ASP A 120 -1.81 -15.53 -4.58
N GLU A 121 -2.53 -14.48 -4.95
CA GLU A 121 -3.40 -13.74 -4.03
C GLU A 121 -4.86 -13.85 -4.44
N ALA A 122 -5.71 -14.27 -3.50
CA ALA A 122 -7.16 -14.30 -3.66
C ALA A 122 -7.80 -13.37 -2.62
N ARG A 123 -8.12 -12.13 -3.01
CA ARG A 123 -8.62 -11.09 -2.11
C ARG A 123 -9.87 -10.40 -2.67
N ILE A 124 -10.78 -10.00 -1.78
CA ILE A 124 -11.82 -9.01 -2.10
C ILE A 124 -11.22 -7.63 -1.82
N LEU A 125 -11.16 -6.77 -2.85
CA LEU A 125 -10.57 -5.43 -2.79
C LEU A 125 -11.62 -4.35 -2.55
N SER A 126 -12.85 -4.57 -3.04
CA SER A 126 -13.98 -3.67 -2.84
C SER A 126 -15.27 -4.49 -2.75
N PHE A 127 -16.18 -4.03 -1.90
CA PHE A 127 -17.50 -4.62 -1.71
C PHE A 127 -18.51 -3.51 -1.48
N LYS A 128 -19.57 -3.45 -2.29
CA LYS A 128 -20.66 -2.48 -2.16
C LYS A 128 -21.99 -3.16 -2.36
N LEU A 129 -23.04 -2.78 -1.62
CA LEU A 129 -24.39 -3.30 -1.83
C LEU A 129 -25.27 -2.24 -2.53
N ASN A 130 -26.02 -2.68 -3.55
CA ASN A 130 -26.97 -1.86 -4.33
C ASN A 130 -26.39 -0.57 -4.91
N ASP A 131 -25.08 -0.55 -5.17
CA ASP A 131 -24.33 0.65 -5.55
C ASP A 131 -24.52 1.85 -4.60
N ALA A 132 -24.89 1.61 -3.35
CA ALA A 132 -25.12 2.66 -2.35
C ALA A 132 -24.27 2.46 -1.09
N TYR A 133 -24.20 1.22 -0.59
CA TYR A 133 -23.65 0.95 0.75
C TYR A 133 -22.28 0.29 0.64
N ALA A 134 -21.22 1.05 0.91
CA ALA A 134 -19.85 0.54 0.91
C ALA A 134 -19.60 -0.37 2.13
N GLY A 135 -18.90 -1.48 1.91
CA GLY A 135 -18.42 -2.36 2.97
C GLY A 135 -17.03 -2.00 3.44
N VAL A 136 -16.82 -2.10 4.75
CA VAL A 136 -15.49 -2.00 5.38
C VAL A 136 -14.88 -3.40 5.38
N ILE A 137 -13.71 -3.56 4.75
CA ILE A 137 -13.03 -4.85 4.59
C ILE A 137 -11.87 -4.94 5.59
N ASP A 138 -11.89 -5.94 6.46
CA ASP A 138 -10.75 -6.33 7.28
C ASP A 138 -10.05 -7.51 6.60
N GLN A 139 -8.91 -7.22 5.93
CA GLN A 139 -8.16 -8.24 5.19
C GLN A 139 -7.55 -9.31 6.10
N SER A 140 -7.22 -8.96 7.34
CA SER A 140 -6.58 -9.87 8.29
C SER A 140 -7.59 -10.86 8.86
N LYS A 141 -8.79 -10.37 9.21
CA LYS A 141 -9.88 -11.20 9.75
C LYS A 141 -10.75 -11.84 8.67
N ARG A 142 -10.59 -11.41 7.41
CA ARG A 142 -11.44 -11.80 6.27
C ARG A 142 -12.92 -11.55 6.57
N THR A 143 -13.22 -10.37 7.11
CA THR A 143 -14.60 -9.93 7.38
C THR A 143 -14.92 -8.69 6.59
N ILE A 144 -16.19 -8.57 6.18
CA ILE A 144 -16.70 -7.37 5.52
C ILE A 144 -17.96 -6.93 6.26
N THR A 145 -17.95 -5.70 6.75
CA THR A 145 -19.12 -5.13 7.45
C THR A 145 -19.74 -4.06 6.57
N VAL A 146 -21.03 -4.21 6.26
CA VAL A 146 -21.81 -3.19 5.53
C VAL A 146 -22.88 -2.66 6.47
N ARG A 147 -22.91 -1.34 6.68
CA ARG A 147 -23.97 -0.69 7.45
C ARG A 147 -25.00 -0.08 6.50
N VAL A 148 -26.27 -0.28 6.81
CA VAL A 148 -27.40 0.23 6.02
C VAL A 148 -28.43 0.87 6.95
N PRO A 149 -29.18 1.88 6.51
CA PRO A 149 -30.29 2.41 7.29
C PRO A 149 -31.24 1.31 7.74
N SER A 150 -31.81 1.44 8.94
CA SER A 150 -32.68 0.42 9.56
C SER A 150 -33.93 0.08 8.72
N SER A 151 -34.33 0.99 7.84
CA SER A 151 -35.45 0.86 6.92
C SER A 151 -35.16 0.05 5.64
N VAL A 152 -33.90 -0.25 5.34
CA VAL A 152 -33.50 -0.97 4.11
C VAL A 152 -33.83 -2.46 4.20
N ASN A 153 -34.46 -2.99 3.16
CA ASN A 153 -34.71 -4.43 3.07
C ASN A 153 -33.43 -5.20 2.68
N ILE A 154 -32.81 -5.85 3.67
CA ILE A 154 -31.57 -6.62 3.48
C ILE A 154 -31.76 -8.02 2.89
N LYS A 155 -33.00 -8.44 2.58
CA LYS A 155 -33.28 -9.78 2.05
C LYS A 155 -33.00 -9.96 0.56
N ASN A 156 -32.70 -8.87 -0.14
CA ASN A 156 -32.53 -8.88 -1.59
C ASN A 156 -31.54 -7.80 -2.02
N MET A 157 -30.31 -7.86 -1.49
CA MET A 157 -29.24 -6.91 -1.79
C MET A 157 -28.34 -7.46 -2.90
N VAL A 158 -27.93 -6.59 -3.82
CA VAL A 158 -27.06 -6.94 -4.95
C VAL A 158 -25.64 -6.46 -4.62
N PRO A 159 -24.66 -7.36 -4.45
CA PRO A 159 -23.28 -6.98 -4.21
C PRO A 159 -22.58 -6.59 -5.52
N ILE A 160 -21.72 -5.59 -5.43
CA ILE A 160 -20.75 -5.18 -6.44
C ILE A 160 -19.38 -5.43 -5.84
N ILE A 161 -18.66 -6.40 -6.39
CA ILE A 161 -17.43 -6.94 -5.83
C ILE A 161 -16.29 -6.76 -6.82
N THR A 162 -15.18 -6.19 -6.35
CA THR A 162 -13.90 -6.19 -7.07
C THR A 162 -12.93 -7.09 -6.32
N THR A 163 -12.26 -7.99 -7.03
CA THR A 163 -11.27 -8.93 -6.47
C THR A 163 -9.86 -8.63 -6.96
N SER A 164 -8.87 -9.33 -6.41
CA SER A 164 -7.53 -9.39 -6.99
C SER A 164 -7.58 -9.85 -8.45
N ALA A 165 -6.60 -9.41 -9.24
CA ALA A 165 -6.57 -9.65 -10.68
C ALA A 165 -6.61 -11.16 -11.00
N GLY A 166 -7.55 -11.56 -11.85
CA GLY A 166 -7.74 -12.96 -12.25
C GLY A 166 -8.51 -13.83 -11.24
N ALA A 167 -8.77 -13.34 -10.03
CA ALA A 167 -9.53 -14.08 -9.04
C ALA A 167 -11.03 -14.11 -9.38
N ILE A 168 -11.68 -15.20 -8.97
CA ILE A 168 -13.12 -15.42 -9.11
C ILE A 168 -13.74 -15.45 -7.71
N VAL A 169 -14.93 -14.89 -7.56
CA VAL A 169 -15.67 -14.86 -6.28
C VAL A 169 -17.03 -15.55 -6.40
N MET A 170 -17.38 -16.32 -5.37
CA MET A 170 -18.69 -16.94 -5.19
C MET A 170 -19.24 -16.64 -3.79
N PRO A 171 -20.49 -16.20 -3.61
CA PRO A 171 -21.46 -15.82 -4.65
C PRO A 171 -20.95 -14.75 -5.62
N ALA A 172 -21.44 -14.79 -6.85
CA ALA A 172 -20.97 -13.89 -7.89
C ALA A 172 -21.49 -12.46 -7.67
N SER A 173 -20.67 -11.47 -8.05
CA SER A 173 -21.08 -10.07 -8.12
C SER A 173 -22.33 -9.92 -9.01
N GLY A 174 -23.26 -9.06 -8.61
CA GLY A 174 -24.52 -8.81 -9.33
C GLY A 174 -25.67 -9.76 -8.99
N GLN A 175 -25.45 -10.82 -8.21
CA GLN A 175 -26.51 -11.73 -7.76
C GLN A 175 -27.22 -11.18 -6.51
N ALA A 176 -28.55 -11.11 -6.52
CA ALA A 176 -29.30 -10.71 -5.33
C ALA A 176 -29.24 -11.80 -4.23
N ILE A 177 -28.96 -11.38 -2.99
CA ILE A 177 -28.70 -12.25 -1.85
C ILE A 177 -29.44 -11.72 -0.62
N ASP A 178 -29.87 -12.65 0.25
CA ASP A 178 -30.43 -12.34 1.58
C ASP A 178 -29.30 -12.25 2.62
N PHE A 179 -29.14 -11.07 3.22
CA PHE A 179 -28.16 -10.80 4.27
C PHE A 179 -28.78 -10.73 5.67
N SER A 180 -29.96 -11.33 5.89
CA SER A 180 -30.56 -11.47 7.23
C SER A 180 -29.67 -12.28 8.18
N ASN A 181 -28.73 -13.07 7.64
CA ASN A 181 -27.64 -13.72 8.36
C ASN A 181 -26.32 -13.40 7.64
N PRO A 182 -25.16 -13.53 8.31
CA PRO A 182 -23.87 -13.41 7.65
C PRO A 182 -23.74 -14.36 6.45
N VAL A 183 -23.14 -13.88 5.36
CA VAL A 183 -22.96 -14.63 4.11
C VAL A 183 -21.48 -14.78 3.81
N GLU A 184 -21.04 -16.00 3.51
CA GLU A 184 -19.67 -16.29 3.12
C GLU A 184 -19.46 -16.08 1.62
N PHE A 185 -18.37 -15.39 1.27
CA PHE A 185 -17.88 -15.23 -0.09
C PHE A 185 -16.51 -15.90 -0.22
N THR A 186 -16.42 -16.94 -1.04
CA THR A 186 -15.16 -17.59 -1.38
C THR A 186 -14.57 -16.91 -2.60
N VAL A 187 -13.36 -16.35 -2.45
CA VAL A 187 -12.53 -15.87 -3.55
C VAL A 187 -11.42 -16.87 -3.82
N SER A 188 -11.16 -17.17 -5.08
CA SER A 188 -10.15 -18.16 -5.48
C SER A 188 -9.37 -17.70 -6.72
N TYR A 189 -8.07 -17.98 -6.73
CA TYR A 189 -7.19 -17.73 -7.86
C TYR A 189 -6.04 -18.75 -7.85
N ASN A 190 -5.96 -19.61 -8.87
CA ASN A 190 -4.94 -20.66 -9.00
C ASN A 190 -4.79 -21.49 -7.70
N THR A 191 -3.68 -21.29 -6.98
CA THR A 191 -3.35 -22.00 -5.74
C THR A 191 -3.88 -21.32 -4.47
N ALA A 192 -4.42 -20.11 -4.58
CA ALA A 192 -4.92 -19.31 -3.46
C ALA A 192 -6.45 -19.36 -3.35
N SER A 193 -6.93 -19.41 -2.10
CA SER A 193 -8.35 -19.27 -1.77
C SER A 193 -8.53 -18.60 -0.42
N ALA A 194 -9.51 -17.71 -0.31
CA ALA A 194 -9.90 -17.06 0.95
C ALA A 194 -11.43 -17.00 1.05
N VAL A 195 -11.94 -17.11 2.28
CA VAL A 195 -13.37 -16.96 2.58
C VAL A 195 -13.56 -15.68 3.37
N TYR A 196 -14.42 -14.78 2.86
CA TYR A 196 -14.82 -13.56 3.54
C TYR A 196 -16.21 -13.70 4.12
N THR A 197 -16.39 -13.40 5.41
CA THR A 197 -17.72 -13.33 6.02
C THR A 197 -18.27 -11.91 5.90
N VAL A 198 -19.34 -11.74 5.13
CA VAL A 198 -20.04 -10.47 4.95
C VAL A 198 -21.19 -10.38 5.96
N THR A 199 -21.19 -9.33 6.77
CA THR A 199 -22.29 -9.03 7.71
C THR A 199 -22.91 -7.69 7.35
N VAL A 200 -24.23 -7.67 7.21
CA VAL A 200 -25.01 -6.44 7.03
C VAL A 200 -25.66 -6.07 8.35
N ILE A 201 -25.41 -4.84 8.82
CA ILE A 201 -25.93 -4.33 10.08
C ILE A 201 -26.92 -3.21 9.74
N PRO A 202 -28.24 -3.43 9.92
CA PRO A 202 -29.23 -2.36 9.86
C PRO A 202 -29.09 -1.46 11.08
N THR A 203 -28.63 -0.23 10.86
CA THR A 203 -28.40 0.75 11.92
C THR A 203 -28.52 2.16 11.35
N ASP A 204 -29.10 3.06 12.13
CA ASP A 204 -29.10 4.50 11.83
C ASP A 204 -27.98 5.24 12.59
N ALA A 205 -27.26 4.53 13.46
CA ALA A 205 -26.11 5.06 14.19
C ALA A 205 -24.89 5.19 13.25
N PRO A 206 -24.27 6.37 13.13
CA PRO A 206 -23.06 6.55 12.35
C PRO A 206 -21.87 5.83 12.99
N SER A 207 -21.00 5.26 12.16
CA SER A 207 -19.73 4.70 12.63
C SER A 207 -18.63 5.76 12.74
N ALA A 208 -18.82 6.91 12.09
CA ALA A 208 -17.94 8.05 12.24
C ALA A 208 -18.74 9.35 12.12
N VAL A 209 -18.32 10.40 12.82
CA VAL A 209 -19.00 11.69 12.75
C VAL A 209 -18.04 12.83 12.53
N TYR A 210 -18.44 13.77 11.68
CA TYR A 210 -17.88 15.12 11.69
C TYR A 210 -18.73 15.96 12.63
N VAL A 211 -18.10 16.55 13.65
CA VAL A 211 -18.81 17.39 14.63
C VAL A 211 -18.43 18.85 14.43
N GLY A 212 -19.43 19.72 14.34
CA GLY A 212 -19.24 21.17 14.20
C GLY A 212 -19.91 21.99 15.29
N LEU A 213 -19.54 23.27 15.37
CA LEU A 213 -20.23 24.25 16.22
C LEU A 213 -21.55 24.74 15.61
N ALA A 214 -21.65 24.76 14.27
CA ALA A 214 -22.86 25.12 13.56
C ALA A 214 -23.96 24.05 13.74
N ALA A 215 -25.23 24.43 13.56
CA ALA A 215 -26.34 23.47 13.68
C ALA A 215 -26.42 22.56 12.45
N THR A 216 -26.04 23.07 11.28
CA THR A 216 -26.08 22.31 10.03
C THR A 216 -24.80 22.45 9.21
N LEU A 217 -24.53 21.45 8.36
CA LEU A 217 -23.38 21.45 7.44
C LEU A 217 -23.29 22.72 6.58
N ASN A 218 -24.43 23.30 6.20
CA ASN A 218 -24.47 24.47 5.32
C ASN A 218 -24.10 25.79 6.01
N GLU A 219 -24.11 25.80 7.34
CA GLU A 219 -23.77 26.96 8.16
C GLU A 219 -22.29 26.96 8.59
N LEU A 220 -21.54 25.90 8.28
CA LEU A 220 -20.09 25.86 8.49
C LEU A 220 -19.40 26.94 7.65
N ASN A 221 -18.29 27.46 8.18
CA ASN A 221 -17.38 28.28 7.37
C ASN A 221 -16.79 27.46 6.22
N PRO A 222 -16.27 28.10 5.16
CA PRO A 222 -15.80 27.40 3.97
C PRO A 222 -14.77 26.29 4.24
N GLU A 223 -13.76 26.53 5.08
CA GLU A 223 -12.71 25.53 5.39
C GLU A 223 -13.30 24.30 6.10
N GLU A 224 -14.09 24.52 7.16
CA GLU A 224 -14.74 23.44 7.89
C GLU A 224 -15.75 22.67 7.01
N LYS A 225 -16.44 23.37 6.10
CA LYS A 225 -17.39 22.74 5.18
C LYS A 225 -16.69 21.81 4.19
N GLU A 226 -15.54 22.20 3.65
CA GLU A 226 -14.74 21.34 2.77
C GLU A 226 -14.23 20.10 3.52
N ALA A 227 -13.72 20.27 4.75
CA ALA A 227 -13.28 19.16 5.60
C ALA A 227 -14.43 18.17 5.89
N ALA A 228 -15.58 18.69 6.31
CA ALA A 228 -16.78 17.88 6.57
C ALA A 228 -17.24 17.16 5.29
N THR A 229 -17.32 17.85 4.16
CA THR A 229 -17.75 17.28 2.88
C THR A 229 -16.79 16.18 2.43
N TRP A 230 -15.48 16.36 2.61
CA TRP A 230 -14.51 15.31 2.33
C TRP A 230 -14.77 14.08 3.18
N MET A 231 -15.00 14.22 4.48
CA MET A 231 -15.28 13.07 5.35
C MET A 231 -16.53 12.31 4.89
N LEU A 232 -17.62 13.04 4.64
CA LEU A 232 -18.90 12.47 4.23
C LEU A 232 -18.81 11.73 2.89
N ASN A 233 -17.92 12.15 2.00
CA ASN A 233 -17.70 11.51 0.70
C ASN A 233 -16.74 10.32 0.76
N ASN A 234 -15.81 10.27 1.72
CA ASN A 234 -14.71 9.31 1.74
C ASN A 234 -14.79 8.28 2.88
N VAL A 235 -15.54 8.57 3.94
CA VAL A 235 -15.70 7.69 5.10
C VAL A 235 -17.11 7.10 5.08
N ALA A 236 -17.19 5.79 4.88
CA ALA A 236 -18.47 5.07 4.84
C ALA A 236 -19.24 5.23 6.16
N ASN A 237 -20.56 5.38 6.06
CA ASN A 237 -21.47 5.57 7.20
C ASN A 237 -21.03 6.71 8.14
N SER A 238 -20.45 7.77 7.56
CA SER A 238 -20.17 9.00 8.29
C SER A 238 -21.33 9.98 8.22
N GLN A 239 -21.51 10.79 9.26
CA GLN A 239 -22.56 11.82 9.33
C GLN A 239 -22.01 13.13 9.91
N TYR A 240 -22.61 14.24 9.51
CA TYR A 240 -22.40 15.52 10.17
C TYR A 240 -23.38 15.66 11.34
N ILE A 241 -22.90 16.09 12.49
CA ILE A 241 -23.72 16.45 13.65
C ILE A 241 -23.18 17.71 14.31
N SER A 242 -24.02 18.42 15.07
CA SER A 242 -23.55 19.55 15.88
C SER A 242 -23.19 19.10 17.30
N PHE A 243 -22.35 19.88 18.00
CA PHE A 243 -22.13 19.68 19.44
C PHE A 243 -23.43 19.82 20.25
N GLU A 244 -24.39 20.62 19.78
CA GLU A 244 -25.70 20.72 20.42
C GLU A 244 -26.49 19.41 20.29
N ASP A 245 -26.43 18.74 19.14
CA ASP A 245 -27.07 17.43 18.94
C ASP A 245 -26.48 16.36 19.86
N VAL A 246 -25.15 16.37 20.02
CA VAL A 246 -24.46 15.53 21.00
C VAL A 246 -24.98 15.84 22.40
N GLN A 247 -24.93 17.11 22.83
CA GLN A 247 -25.37 17.54 24.15
C GLN A 247 -26.82 17.14 24.42
N ALA A 248 -27.71 17.31 23.45
CA ALA A 248 -29.13 16.97 23.55
C ALA A 248 -29.40 15.46 23.40
N GLY A 249 -28.46 14.68 22.87
CA GLY A 249 -28.64 13.25 22.61
C GLY A 249 -29.64 12.98 21.48
N ARG A 250 -29.62 13.83 20.45
CA ARG A 250 -30.53 13.73 19.30
C ARG A 250 -30.10 12.66 18.29
N VAL A 251 -28.87 12.17 18.40
CA VAL A 251 -28.28 11.15 17.53
C VAL A 251 -27.78 10.01 18.39
N ASP A 252 -28.06 8.78 17.96
CA ASP A 252 -27.48 7.58 18.57
C ASP A 252 -26.03 7.44 18.10
N LEU A 253 -25.08 7.57 19.03
CA LEU A 253 -23.64 7.47 18.77
C LEU A 253 -23.03 6.19 19.35
N SER A 254 -23.86 5.19 19.68
CA SER A 254 -23.42 3.93 20.31
C SER A 254 -22.46 3.11 19.45
N GLU A 255 -22.50 3.27 18.12
CA GLU A 255 -21.59 2.63 17.16
C GLU A 255 -20.47 3.55 16.64
N CYS A 256 -20.38 4.79 17.14
CA CYS A 256 -19.42 5.76 16.62
C CYS A 256 -18.00 5.45 17.11
N GLU A 257 -17.12 5.09 16.18
CA GLU A 257 -15.72 4.73 16.46
C GLU A 257 -14.78 5.94 16.36
N ILE A 258 -15.12 6.94 15.54
CA ILE A 258 -14.28 8.11 15.28
C ILE A 258 -15.14 9.38 15.21
N MET A 259 -14.71 10.40 15.94
CA MET A 259 -15.18 11.77 15.80
C MET A 259 -14.06 12.63 15.20
N TRP A 260 -14.35 13.32 14.10
CA TRP A 260 -13.50 14.39 13.59
C TRP A 260 -14.11 15.75 13.94
N TRP A 261 -13.31 16.62 14.55
CA TRP A 261 -13.59 18.05 14.60
C TRP A 261 -12.41 18.87 14.06
N HIS A 262 -12.73 19.72 13.10
CA HIS A 262 -11.86 20.77 12.60
C HIS A 262 -12.42 22.11 13.07
N LEU A 263 -11.60 22.90 13.77
CA LEU A 263 -12.01 24.21 14.26
C LEU A 263 -11.13 25.29 13.64
N HIS A 264 -11.69 26.02 12.69
CA HIS A 264 -11.08 27.19 12.11
C HIS A 264 -11.48 28.42 12.94
N ILE A 265 -10.48 29.22 13.34
CA ILE A 265 -10.69 30.54 13.94
C ILE A 265 -9.82 31.53 13.18
N ASP A 266 -10.46 32.49 12.53
CA ASP A 266 -9.80 33.55 11.78
C ASP A 266 -8.91 34.39 12.71
N GLY A 267 -7.63 34.57 12.34
CA GLY A 267 -6.64 35.25 13.19
C GLY A 267 -6.14 34.43 14.38
N GLY A 268 -6.63 33.19 14.56
CA GLY A 268 -6.14 32.22 15.51
C GLY A 268 -6.48 32.44 16.98
N ILE A 269 -6.14 31.44 17.80
CA ILE A 269 -6.22 31.48 19.26
C ILE A 269 -4.94 30.90 19.87
N ASP A 270 -4.62 31.34 21.09
CA ASP A 270 -3.37 31.03 21.80
C ASP A 270 -3.58 30.63 23.26
N SER A 271 -4.82 30.55 23.74
CA SER A 271 -5.13 30.24 25.14
C SER A 271 -6.43 29.45 25.29
N MET A 272 -6.50 28.69 26.39
CA MET A 272 -7.72 27.93 26.73
C MET A 272 -8.92 28.85 26.94
N ASP A 273 -8.74 30.03 27.54
CA ASP A 273 -9.83 30.99 27.74
C ASP A 273 -10.41 31.50 26.40
N LYS A 274 -9.57 31.70 25.38
CA LYS A 274 -10.03 32.07 24.04
C LYS A 274 -10.76 30.90 23.38
N PHE A 275 -10.24 29.69 23.53
CA PHE A 275 -10.91 28.47 23.03
C PHE A 275 -12.31 28.29 23.64
N GLU A 276 -12.44 28.39 24.96
CA GLU A 276 -13.73 28.23 25.64
C GLU A 276 -14.77 29.26 25.19
N LYS A 277 -14.33 30.51 24.97
CA LYS A 277 -15.19 31.58 24.44
C LYS A 277 -15.60 31.34 23.00
N ALA A 278 -14.71 30.78 22.18
CA ALA A 278 -14.96 30.50 20.77
C ALA A 278 -15.83 29.24 20.56
N ALA A 279 -15.77 28.27 21.48
CA ALA A 279 -16.44 26.97 21.33
C ALA A 279 -17.37 26.60 22.49
N PRO A 280 -18.32 27.47 22.92
CA PRO A 280 -19.18 27.21 24.08
C PRO A 280 -20.07 25.98 23.93
N ALA A 281 -20.50 25.64 22.71
CA ALA A 281 -21.26 24.42 22.43
C ALA A 281 -20.45 23.15 22.70
N ALA A 282 -19.16 23.13 22.31
CA ALA A 282 -18.27 22.01 22.60
C ALA A 282 -18.04 21.84 24.11
N ILE A 283 -17.87 22.95 24.83
CA ILE A 283 -17.75 22.92 26.31
C ILE A 283 -19.04 22.37 26.95
N SER A 284 -20.20 22.75 26.44
CA SER A 284 -21.50 22.29 26.94
C SER A 284 -21.73 20.80 26.69
N ALA A 285 -21.20 20.26 25.60
CA ALA A 285 -21.25 18.84 25.25
C ALA A 285 -20.17 17.97 25.96
N LEU A 286 -19.25 18.58 26.72
CA LEU A 286 -18.04 17.93 27.21
C LEU A 286 -18.30 16.64 28.01
N VAL A 287 -19.34 16.61 28.84
CA VAL A 287 -19.66 15.42 29.66
C VAL A 287 -19.98 14.22 28.77
N LYS A 288 -20.88 14.40 27.80
CA LYS A 288 -21.25 13.33 26.85
C LYS A 288 -20.08 12.94 25.95
N MET A 289 -19.27 13.90 25.52
CA MET A 289 -18.09 13.60 24.72
C MET A 289 -17.03 12.82 25.50
N LYS A 290 -16.84 13.12 26.80
CA LYS A 290 -15.99 12.32 27.68
C LYS A 290 -16.51 10.89 27.85
N GLU A 291 -17.82 10.71 27.98
CA GLU A 291 -18.43 9.38 28.05
C GLU A 291 -18.16 8.58 26.77
N LEU A 292 -18.40 9.18 25.60
CA LEU A 292 -18.11 8.54 24.31
C LEU A 292 -16.62 8.19 24.16
N TYR A 293 -15.74 9.12 24.50
CA TYR A 293 -14.28 8.89 24.47
C TYR A 293 -13.85 7.75 25.40
N ASN A 294 -14.33 7.74 26.65
CA ASN A 294 -14.03 6.69 27.61
C ASN A 294 -14.60 5.32 27.20
N ASN A 295 -15.65 5.30 26.38
CA ASN A 295 -16.23 4.09 25.80
C ASN A 295 -15.52 3.63 24.51
N GLY A 296 -14.38 4.24 24.15
CA GLY A 296 -13.53 3.80 23.05
C GLY A 296 -13.68 4.58 21.74
N MET A 297 -14.48 5.65 21.71
CA MET A 297 -14.53 6.55 20.55
C MET A 297 -13.19 7.29 20.41
N ASN A 298 -12.62 7.27 19.21
CA ASN A 298 -11.38 7.98 18.88
C ASN A 298 -11.67 9.41 18.40
N LEU A 299 -10.66 10.27 18.50
CA LEU A 299 -10.76 11.68 18.16
C LEU A 299 -9.72 12.05 17.12
N LEU A 300 -10.17 12.60 16.00
CA LEU A 300 -9.34 13.36 15.08
C LEU A 300 -9.61 14.84 15.35
N LEU A 301 -8.64 15.53 15.94
CA LEU A 301 -8.73 16.96 16.24
C LEU A 301 -7.75 17.70 15.35
N THR A 302 -8.24 18.68 14.60
CA THR A 302 -7.42 19.42 13.63
C THR A 302 -7.58 20.92 13.82
N ARG A 303 -6.54 21.69 13.47
CA ARG A 303 -6.42 23.13 13.79
C ARG A 303 -6.59 23.38 15.30
N TYR A 304 -7.38 24.38 15.68
CA TYR A 304 -7.57 24.78 17.08
C TYR A 304 -8.47 23.83 17.86
N ALA A 305 -9.08 22.82 17.23
CA ALA A 305 -9.83 21.77 17.93
C ALA A 305 -8.92 20.94 18.83
N THR A 306 -7.60 20.98 18.60
CA THR A 306 -6.57 20.33 19.45
C THR A 306 -6.60 20.78 20.91
N TYR A 307 -7.05 22.01 21.21
CA TYR A 307 -7.30 22.45 22.59
C TYR A 307 -8.30 21.56 23.33
N TYR A 308 -9.24 20.94 22.59
CA TYR A 308 -10.27 20.08 23.16
C TYR A 308 -9.71 18.79 23.78
N ALA A 309 -8.54 18.32 23.32
CA ALA A 309 -7.87 17.16 23.89
C ALA A 309 -7.61 17.35 25.39
N ALA A 310 -7.14 18.54 25.79
CA ALA A 310 -6.93 18.90 27.19
C ALA A 310 -8.25 18.92 27.98
N LYS A 311 -9.33 19.46 27.39
CA LYS A 311 -10.65 19.47 28.03
C LYS A 311 -11.22 18.08 28.26
N LEU A 312 -11.02 17.19 27.29
CA LEU A 312 -11.42 15.79 27.39
C LEU A 312 -10.59 15.00 28.41
N GLY A 313 -9.41 15.51 28.79
CA GLY A 313 -8.45 14.79 29.64
C GLY A 313 -7.66 13.74 28.86
N ALA A 314 -7.58 13.88 27.54
CA ALA A 314 -6.79 12.99 26.67
C ALA A 314 -5.28 13.29 26.76
N THR A 315 -4.89 14.47 27.24
CA THR A 315 -3.48 14.83 27.46
C THR A 315 -3.02 14.37 28.84
N LEU A 316 -1.89 13.65 28.88
CA LEU A 316 -1.37 13.03 30.12
C LEU A 316 -1.05 14.06 31.22
N ASP A 317 -0.55 15.23 30.83
CA ASP A 317 -0.19 16.33 31.72
C ASP A 317 -1.32 17.36 31.89
N GLY A 318 -2.46 17.16 31.22
CA GLY A 318 -3.58 18.10 31.21
C GLY A 318 -3.32 19.40 30.45
N ASN A 319 -2.17 19.54 29.76
CA ASN A 319 -1.82 20.77 29.06
C ASN A 319 -2.47 20.84 27.68
N ASN A 320 -2.70 22.07 27.21
CA ASN A 320 -3.14 22.41 25.86
C ASN A 320 -1.97 22.84 24.97
N PRO A 321 -2.17 22.95 23.64
CA PRO A 321 -1.19 23.57 22.76
C PRO A 321 -0.75 24.93 23.29
N ASN A 322 0.56 25.18 23.35
CA ASN A 322 1.17 26.35 23.97
C ASN A 322 2.03 27.17 23.00
N ASN A 323 2.12 26.75 21.74
CA ASN A 323 2.76 27.50 20.67
C ASN A 323 1.79 27.58 19.49
N CYS A 324 0.98 28.64 19.50
CA CYS A 324 -0.17 28.78 18.61
C CYS A 324 -0.21 30.18 18.00
N TRP A 325 -0.48 30.24 16.70
CA TRP A 325 -0.65 31.47 15.94
C TRP A 325 -1.48 31.19 14.70
N GLY A 326 -1.91 32.23 14.01
CA GLY A 326 -2.61 32.13 12.74
C GLY A 326 -2.89 33.50 12.17
N GLN A 327 -2.90 33.60 10.85
CA GLN A 327 -3.29 34.81 10.14
C GLN A 327 -4.79 34.79 9.83
N SER A 328 -5.29 35.93 9.38
CA SER A 328 -6.65 36.00 8.84
C SER A 328 -6.71 35.45 7.41
N GLU A 329 -7.85 34.89 7.05
CA GLU A 329 -8.20 34.47 5.71
C GLU A 329 -8.23 35.63 4.72
N GLU A 330 -8.27 36.90 5.15
CA GLU A 330 -8.12 38.05 4.25
C GLU A 330 -6.63 38.34 3.95
N SER A 331 -5.75 38.08 4.91
CA SER A 331 -4.33 38.41 4.85
C SER A 331 -3.40 37.20 4.66
N GLY A 332 -3.94 36.03 4.32
CA GLY A 332 -3.16 34.80 4.16
C GLY A 332 -2.01 34.94 3.15
N GLU A 333 -0.87 34.36 3.50
CA GLU A 333 0.36 34.32 2.73
C GLU A 333 0.23 33.40 1.51
N ILE A 334 0.78 33.82 0.36
CA ILE A 334 1.03 32.92 -0.77
C ILE A 334 2.44 32.36 -0.60
N VAL A 335 2.57 31.06 -0.40
CA VAL A 335 3.87 30.45 -0.10
C VAL A 335 4.77 30.43 -1.32
N GLY A 336 6.01 30.88 -1.14
CA GLY A 336 7.03 30.93 -2.20
C GLY A 336 7.69 29.58 -2.52
N GLY A 337 7.38 28.53 -1.76
CA GLY A 337 7.95 27.19 -1.88
C GLY A 337 7.00 26.13 -1.32
N ALA A 338 7.18 24.88 -1.72
CA ALA A 338 6.44 23.75 -1.17
C ALA A 338 6.79 23.53 0.31
N TRP A 339 5.79 23.27 1.14
CA TRP A 339 5.96 22.98 2.57
C TRP A 339 5.96 21.48 2.81
N ASN A 340 6.78 21.05 3.76
CA ASN A 340 6.94 19.66 4.15
C ASN A 340 7.27 19.54 5.64
N PHE A 341 7.13 18.33 6.16
CA PHE A 341 7.73 17.93 7.42
C PHE A 341 8.61 16.69 7.20
N PHE A 342 9.58 16.50 8.10
CA PHE A 342 10.53 15.40 8.05
C PHE A 342 10.04 14.20 8.85
N ILE A 343 10.24 13.01 8.30
CA ILE A 343 9.99 11.70 8.95
C ILE A 343 11.29 10.92 9.15
N GLN A 344 12.42 11.63 9.22
CA GLN A 344 13.75 11.04 9.34
C GLN A 344 13.82 10.03 10.51
N GLY A 345 14.30 8.83 10.25
CA GLY A 345 14.35 7.72 11.21
C GLY A 345 13.03 6.98 11.45
N HIS A 346 11.96 7.40 10.77
CA HIS A 346 10.61 6.82 10.85
C HIS A 346 10.04 6.48 9.46
N GLU A 347 10.88 6.40 8.43
CA GLU A 347 10.50 6.19 7.02
C GLU A 347 9.77 4.86 6.82
N SER A 348 10.05 3.85 7.66
CA SER A 348 9.41 2.54 7.61
C SER A 348 8.05 2.47 8.32
N HIS A 349 7.57 3.57 8.92
CA HIS A 349 6.29 3.57 9.62
C HIS A 349 5.13 3.32 8.64
N ALA A 350 4.13 2.53 9.06
CA ALA A 350 3.01 2.12 8.21
C ALA A 350 2.23 3.31 7.61
N LEU A 351 2.12 4.41 8.37
CA LEU A 351 1.44 5.64 7.92
C LEU A 351 2.11 6.32 6.71
N TYR A 352 3.40 6.08 6.49
CA TYR A 352 4.16 6.74 5.42
C TYR A 352 4.42 5.81 4.23
N GLN A 353 3.92 4.57 4.28
CA GLN A 353 4.06 3.63 3.18
C GLN A 353 3.25 4.10 1.97
N ASN A 354 3.84 3.96 0.77
CA ASN A 354 3.24 4.33 -0.52
C ASN A 354 2.98 5.84 -0.71
N LEU A 355 3.52 6.71 0.15
CA LEU A 355 3.54 8.14 -0.15
C LEU A 355 4.38 8.40 -1.40
N VAL A 356 3.87 9.27 -2.27
CA VAL A 356 4.62 9.71 -3.45
C VAL A 356 5.66 10.72 -2.99
N MET A 357 6.92 10.31 -3.03
CA MET A 357 8.06 11.15 -2.66
C MET A 357 8.66 11.83 -3.90
N ASN A 358 9.23 13.02 -3.71
CA ASN A 358 10.02 13.67 -4.76
C ASN A 358 11.30 12.87 -5.04
N SER A 359 11.78 12.92 -6.28
CA SER A 359 12.94 12.15 -6.72
C SER A 359 14.18 12.44 -5.86
N GLY A 360 14.75 11.40 -5.24
CA GLY A 360 15.93 11.50 -4.38
C GLY A 360 15.64 11.91 -2.93
N GLU A 361 14.37 12.14 -2.58
CA GLU A 361 13.94 12.40 -1.21
C GLU A 361 13.27 11.14 -0.64
N THR A 362 13.60 10.79 0.60
CA THR A 362 13.08 9.56 1.25
C THR A 362 12.40 9.83 2.60
N ASP A 363 12.52 11.05 3.11
CA ASP A 363 12.16 11.43 4.47
C ASP A 363 11.34 12.73 4.54
N LYS A 364 10.89 13.29 3.41
CA LYS A 364 10.07 14.52 3.37
C LYS A 364 8.65 14.23 2.92
N VAL A 365 7.69 14.58 3.76
CA VAL A 365 6.26 14.51 3.42
C VAL A 365 5.76 15.91 3.12
N TYR A 366 5.39 16.16 1.86
CA TYR A 366 4.88 17.46 1.42
C TYR A 366 3.41 17.63 1.77
N THR A 367 3.08 18.81 2.30
CA THR A 367 1.72 19.16 2.73
C THR A 367 1.00 20.01 1.68
N PHE A 368 1.73 20.86 0.95
CA PHE A 368 1.23 21.64 -0.19
C PHE A 368 2.39 22.26 -0.99
N ASP A 369 2.14 22.58 -2.26
CA ASP A 369 3.13 23.13 -3.19
C ASP A 369 3.30 24.65 -3.08
N THR A 370 4.26 25.18 -3.83
CA THR A 370 4.41 26.62 -4.10
C THR A 370 3.12 27.21 -4.67
N GLY A 371 2.77 28.43 -4.25
CA GLY A 371 1.62 29.17 -4.78
C GLY A 371 0.31 28.87 -4.05
N TYR A 372 0.30 27.94 -3.10
CA TYR A 372 -0.81 27.78 -2.18
C TYR A 372 -0.93 29.01 -1.28
N ARG A 373 -2.18 29.36 -0.95
CA ARG A 373 -2.47 30.39 0.04
C ARG A 373 -2.69 29.74 1.39
N THR A 374 -2.04 30.25 2.42
CA THR A 374 -2.10 29.70 3.78
C THR A 374 -2.24 30.82 4.80
N THR A 375 -3.02 30.58 5.84
CA THR A 375 -3.07 31.43 7.04
C THR A 375 -1.93 31.11 8.01
N ASN A 376 -1.10 30.11 7.71
CA ASN A 376 -0.06 29.60 8.61
C ASN A 376 -0.61 29.31 10.03
N SER A 377 -1.88 28.91 10.12
CA SER A 377 -2.55 28.67 11.39
C SER A 377 -2.08 27.36 12.02
N THR A 378 -1.48 27.49 13.20
CA THR A 378 -0.79 26.46 13.94
C THR A 378 -1.34 26.36 15.37
N ALA A 379 -1.50 25.14 15.85
CA ALA A 379 -1.68 24.82 17.27
C ALA A 379 -0.80 23.63 17.64
N GLN A 380 0.33 23.88 18.30
CA GLN A 380 1.34 22.87 18.62
C GLN A 380 1.64 22.83 20.13
N TRP A 381 2.03 21.65 20.60
CA TRP A 381 2.78 21.52 21.86
C TRP A 381 4.24 21.82 21.55
N HIS A 382 4.79 22.84 22.20
CA HIS A 382 6.21 23.07 22.18
C HIS A 382 6.90 22.04 23.07
N ILE A 383 7.62 21.11 22.44
CA ILE A 383 8.39 20.07 23.11
C ILE A 383 9.86 20.53 23.11
N GLY A 384 10.22 21.37 24.09
CA GLY A 384 11.56 21.94 24.20
C GLY A 384 11.70 22.91 25.37
N SER A 385 12.96 23.22 25.72
CA SER A 385 13.31 24.36 26.56
C SER A 385 13.92 25.41 25.65
N ASP A 386 13.18 26.48 25.34
CA ASP A 386 13.74 27.63 24.61
C ASP A 386 14.95 28.25 25.33
#